data_AF-A0A951ADK0-F1
#
_entry.id   AF-A0A951ADK0-F1
#
_cell.length_a   1.000
_cell.length_b   1.000
_cell.length_c   1.000
_cell.angle_alpha   90.00
_cell.angle_beta   90.00
_cell.angle_gamma   90.00
#
_symmetry.space_group_name_H-M   'P 1'
#
loop_
_entity.id
_entity.type
_entity.pdbx_description
1 polymer ?
#
loop_
_entity_poly.entity_id
_entity_poly.type
_entity_poly.pdbx_seq_one_letter_code
_entity_poly.pdbx_strand_id
1 'polypeptide(L)'
;HCQVDTAVKISRIHAAFNHPVTMSCALADRLDEFERDVVQPLALDELGSRASRIDQLGSYSCRRQNSRLAGRWSQHALGQAIDIAGFRLADGTTVSVDRDWSEAGAKGRFLHRLAAKACRYFSVVLTPDSNAEHYNHLHLDIGPDRLCST
;
A
#
# COMPACT_ATOMS: atom_id res chain seq x y z
N HIS A 1 -19.46 -10.88 -2.54
CA HIS A 1 -20.01 -10.15 -3.68
C HIS A 1 -18.98 -9.04 -3.99
N CYS A 2 -19.14 -8.29 -5.08
CA CYS A 2 -18.28 -7.14 -5.35
C CYS A 2 -19.10 -5.88 -5.08
N GLN A 3 -18.71 -5.15 -4.05
CA GLN A 3 -19.39 -3.94 -3.62
C GLN A 3 -18.42 -3.12 -2.78
N VAL A 4 -18.29 -1.84 -3.11
CA VAL A 4 -17.47 -0.90 -2.33
C VAL A 4 -18.43 -0.02 -1.55
N ASP A 5 -18.46 -0.20 -0.24
CA ASP A 5 -19.28 0.62 0.63
C ASP A 5 -18.69 2.03 0.73
N THR A 6 -19.53 3.06 0.59
CA THR A 6 -19.11 4.48 0.60
C THR A 6 -17.91 4.72 -0.31
N ALA A 7 -18.05 4.39 -1.59
CA ALA A 7 -16.96 4.46 -2.54
C ALA A 7 -16.50 5.91 -2.79
N VAL A 8 -15.18 6.10 -2.81
CA VAL A 8 -14.51 7.33 -3.24
C VAL A 8 -13.54 7.02 -4.38
N LYS A 9 -13.37 7.99 -5.27
CA LYS A 9 -12.34 7.98 -6.31
C LYS A 9 -11.41 9.14 -6.07
N ILE A 10 -10.18 8.84 -5.66
CA ILE A 10 -9.22 9.85 -5.23
C ILE A 10 -7.95 9.79 -6.07
N SER A 11 -7.35 10.96 -6.31
CA SER A 11 -6.05 11.10 -6.99
C SER A 11 -4.92 11.51 -6.05
N ARG A 12 -5.24 11.77 -4.77
CA ARG A 12 -4.33 12.26 -3.73
C ARG A 12 -4.95 12.04 -2.35
N ILE A 13 -4.11 11.74 -1.37
CA ILE A 13 -4.37 11.94 0.06
C ILE A 13 -3.54 13.13 0.54
N HIS A 14 -2.22 12.93 0.75
CA HIS A 14 -1.25 14.03 0.80
C HIS A 14 -0.36 14.00 -0.46
N ALA A 15 0.27 12.87 -0.74
CA ALA A 15 0.97 12.57 -1.99
C ALA A 15 -0.02 12.24 -3.11
N ALA A 16 0.35 12.57 -4.34
CA ALA A 16 -0.46 12.20 -5.51
C ALA A 16 -0.38 10.69 -5.75
N PHE A 17 -1.44 10.09 -6.29
CA PHE A 17 -1.32 8.77 -6.89
C PHE A 17 -0.84 8.86 -8.34
N ASN A 18 -0.21 7.79 -8.81
CA ASN A 18 0.16 7.61 -10.21
C ASN A 18 -1.01 7.68 -11.20
N HIS A 19 -2.21 7.36 -10.74
CA HIS A 19 -3.49 7.60 -11.41
C HIS A 19 -4.62 7.52 -10.36
N PRO A 20 -5.82 8.06 -10.64
CA PRO A 20 -6.94 7.96 -9.71
C PRO A 20 -7.30 6.51 -9.37
N VAL A 21 -7.67 6.25 -8.13
CA VAL A 21 -7.99 4.92 -7.61
C VAL A 21 -9.33 4.95 -6.86
N THR A 22 -10.14 3.91 -7.05
CA THR A 22 -11.41 3.72 -6.35
C THR A 22 -11.21 2.84 -5.12
N MET A 23 -11.71 3.27 -3.96
CA MET A 23 -11.66 2.55 -2.69
C MET A 23 -12.84 2.91 -1.79
N SER A 24 -13.00 2.20 -0.67
CA SER A 24 -13.94 2.59 0.39
C SER A 24 -13.43 3.82 1.15
N CYS A 25 -14.34 4.66 1.67
CA CYS A 25 -13.97 5.76 2.57
C CYS A 25 -13.10 5.27 3.75
N ALA A 26 -13.45 4.12 4.34
CA ALA A 26 -12.70 3.56 5.46
C ALA A 26 -11.23 3.26 5.10
N LEU A 27 -10.96 2.75 3.89
CA LEU A 27 -9.57 2.55 3.45
C LEU A 27 -8.87 3.90 3.20
N ALA A 28 -9.57 4.88 2.63
CA ALA A 28 -9.03 6.22 2.41
C ALA A 28 -8.62 6.89 3.73
N ASP A 29 -9.45 6.80 4.76
CA ASP A 29 -9.15 7.33 6.10
C ASP A 29 -7.92 6.65 6.72
N ARG A 30 -7.77 5.33 6.56
CA ARG A 30 -6.58 4.63 7.06
C ARG A 30 -5.31 4.99 6.30
N LEU A 31 -5.42 5.23 5.00
CA LEU A 31 -4.31 5.71 4.19
C LEU A 31 -3.91 7.15 4.55
N ASP A 32 -4.87 8.02 4.89
CA ASP A 32 -4.60 9.36 5.44
C ASP A 32 -3.78 9.30 6.73
N GLU A 33 -4.23 8.51 7.70
CA GLU A 33 -3.51 8.33 8.95
C GLU A 33 -2.11 7.73 8.73
N PHE A 34 -2.00 6.67 7.92
CA PHE A 34 -0.74 6.03 7.63
C PHE A 34 0.23 6.95 6.87
N GLU A 35 -0.26 7.69 5.88
CA GLU A 35 0.59 8.59 5.11
C GLU A 35 1.13 9.73 5.98
N ARG A 36 0.24 10.37 6.74
CA ARG A 36 0.58 11.49 7.63
C ARG A 36 1.56 11.09 8.73
N ASP A 37 1.30 9.96 9.39
CA ASP A 37 1.99 9.59 10.63
C ASP A 37 3.20 8.69 10.39
N VAL A 38 3.28 8.02 9.23
CA VAL A 38 4.35 7.07 8.91
C VAL A 38 5.10 7.40 7.63
N VAL A 39 4.41 7.45 6.47
CA VAL A 39 5.08 7.59 5.17
C VAL A 39 5.89 8.89 5.13
N GLN A 40 5.25 10.02 5.45
CA GLN A 40 5.88 11.34 5.33
C GLN A 40 7.04 11.53 6.31
N PRO A 41 6.91 11.21 7.62
CA PRO A 41 8.03 11.27 8.55
C PRO A 41 9.17 10.32 8.19
N LEU A 42 8.88 9.07 7.80
CA LEU A 42 9.92 8.10 7.44
C LEU A 42 10.65 8.50 6.15
N ALA A 43 9.94 9.04 5.16
CA ALA A 43 10.58 9.49 3.92
C ALA A 43 11.57 10.63 4.21
N LEU A 44 11.21 11.56 5.09
CA LEU A 44 12.13 12.60 5.56
C LEU A 44 13.32 12.03 6.35
N ASP A 45 13.06 11.12 7.29
CA ASP A 45 14.07 10.53 8.18
C ASP A 45 15.11 9.68 7.42
N GLU A 46 14.64 8.76 6.57
CA GLU A 46 15.51 7.82 5.86
C GLU A 46 16.04 8.39 4.54
N LEU A 47 15.26 9.21 3.84
CA LEU A 47 15.54 9.62 2.46
C LEU A 47 15.76 11.13 2.30
N GLY A 48 15.58 11.92 3.36
CA GLY A 48 15.83 13.37 3.35
C GLY A 48 14.78 14.19 2.59
N SER A 49 13.72 13.57 2.06
CA SER A 49 12.72 14.25 1.23
C SER A 49 11.33 13.65 1.41
N ARG A 50 10.30 14.50 1.32
CA ARG A 50 8.89 14.08 1.45
C ARG A 50 8.45 13.26 0.25
N ALA A 51 7.57 12.28 0.47
CA ALA A 51 6.88 11.60 -0.62
C ALA A 51 5.93 12.59 -1.31
N SER A 52 6.12 12.77 -2.62
CA SER A 52 5.29 13.62 -3.48
C SER A 52 4.28 12.81 -4.28
N ARG A 53 4.60 11.53 -4.53
CA ARG A 53 3.74 10.57 -5.24
C ARG A 53 3.85 9.17 -4.65
N ILE A 54 2.73 8.45 -4.64
CA ILE A 54 2.64 7.03 -4.33
C ILE A 54 2.31 6.29 -5.64
N ASP A 55 3.13 5.31 -5.98
CA ASP A 55 2.95 4.45 -7.15
C ASP A 55 2.18 3.22 -6.70
N GLN A 56 0.90 3.10 -7.08
CA GLN A 56 0.02 1.99 -6.71
C GLN A 56 -0.40 1.16 -7.93
N LEU A 57 -0.72 -0.12 -7.70
CA LEU A 57 -1.15 -1.09 -8.72
C LEU A 57 -2.67 -1.30 -8.76
N GLY A 58 -3.39 -0.73 -7.79
CA GLY A 58 -4.84 -0.73 -7.72
C GLY A 58 -5.37 -0.84 -6.30
N SER A 59 -6.67 -0.55 -6.14
CA SER A 59 -7.42 -0.82 -4.91
C SER A 59 -8.67 -1.64 -5.22
N TYR A 60 -9.68 -1.08 -5.88
CA TYR A 60 -10.83 -1.89 -6.29
C TYR A 60 -10.50 -2.85 -7.45
N SER A 61 -10.74 -4.15 -7.24
CA SER A 61 -10.70 -5.18 -8.27
C SER A 61 -11.64 -6.32 -7.90
N CYS A 62 -12.70 -6.52 -8.69
CA CYS A 62 -13.72 -7.54 -8.44
C CYS A 62 -13.18 -8.95 -8.74
N ARG A 63 -12.55 -9.57 -7.75
CA ARG A 63 -11.97 -10.92 -7.85
C ARG A 63 -12.03 -11.69 -6.52
N ARG A 64 -11.98 -13.02 -6.61
CA ARG A 64 -11.68 -13.87 -5.44
C ARG A 64 -10.21 -13.76 -5.06
N GLN A 65 -9.87 -14.19 -3.85
CA GLN A 65 -8.48 -14.32 -3.44
C GLN A 65 -7.72 -15.25 -4.40
N ASN A 66 -6.46 -14.90 -4.69
CA ASN A 66 -5.60 -15.61 -5.65
C ASN A 66 -6.26 -15.84 -7.03
N SER A 67 -7.18 -14.94 -7.41
CA SER A 67 -7.93 -15.00 -8.67
C SER A 67 -8.66 -16.33 -8.93
N ARG A 68 -9.02 -17.06 -7.87
CA ARG A 68 -9.70 -18.37 -7.97
C ARG A 68 -11.14 -18.23 -8.47
N LEU A 69 -11.70 -19.29 -9.07
CA LEU A 69 -13.10 -19.31 -9.51
C LEU A 69 -14.11 -19.38 -8.35
N ALA A 70 -13.68 -19.90 -7.19
CA ALA A 70 -14.50 -20.06 -5.99
C ALA A 70 -13.69 -19.78 -4.71
N GLY A 71 -14.36 -19.63 -3.57
CA GLY A 71 -13.74 -19.36 -2.26
C GLY A 71 -13.97 -17.93 -1.77
N ARG A 72 -13.09 -17.41 -0.91
CA ARG A 72 -13.25 -16.07 -0.29
C ARG A 72 -13.07 -14.95 -1.32
N TRP A 73 -13.85 -13.87 -1.16
CA TRP A 73 -13.62 -12.64 -1.93
C TRP A 73 -12.32 -11.96 -1.44
N SER A 74 -11.58 -11.34 -2.36
CA SER A 74 -10.45 -10.50 -2.00
C SER A 74 -10.94 -9.20 -1.36
N GLN A 75 -10.14 -8.59 -0.48
CA GLN A 75 -10.45 -7.25 0.03
C GLN A 75 -10.42 -6.17 -1.06
N HIS A 76 -9.72 -6.41 -2.18
CA HIS A 76 -9.87 -5.60 -3.39
C HIS A 76 -11.29 -5.61 -3.96
N ALA A 77 -12.04 -6.71 -3.82
CA ALA A 77 -13.43 -6.78 -4.30
C ALA A 77 -14.38 -5.88 -3.48
N LEU A 78 -13.92 -5.42 -2.32
CA LEU A 78 -14.64 -4.51 -1.42
C LEU A 78 -14.05 -3.09 -1.41
N GLY A 79 -12.99 -2.83 -2.17
CA GLY A 79 -12.26 -1.55 -2.11
C GLY A 79 -11.62 -1.32 -0.73
N GLN A 80 -11.25 -2.41 -0.05
CA GLN A 80 -10.68 -2.44 1.30
C GLN A 80 -9.21 -2.88 1.31
N ALA A 81 -8.59 -3.01 0.13
CA ALA A 81 -7.16 -3.23 -0.03
C ALA A 81 -6.54 -2.26 -1.04
N ILE A 82 -5.24 -2.01 -0.92
CA ILE A 82 -4.43 -1.30 -1.92
C ILE A 82 -3.06 -1.96 -2.07
N ASP A 83 -2.56 -1.99 -3.30
CA ASP A 83 -1.23 -2.51 -3.62
C ASP A 83 -0.28 -1.34 -3.93
N ILE A 84 0.76 -1.15 -3.12
CA ILE A 84 1.75 -0.07 -3.25
C ILE A 84 3.05 -0.59 -3.85
N ALA A 85 3.40 -0.13 -5.05
CA ALA A 85 4.63 -0.51 -5.75
C ALA A 85 5.83 0.39 -5.45
N GLY A 86 5.61 1.59 -4.91
CA GLY A 86 6.70 2.51 -4.59
C GLY A 86 6.29 3.96 -4.37
N PHE A 87 7.29 4.84 -4.35
CA PHE A 87 7.15 6.26 -4.04
C PHE A 87 8.05 7.11 -4.95
N ARG A 88 7.60 8.33 -5.23
CA ARG A 88 8.46 9.43 -5.72
C ARG A 88 8.54 10.48 -4.63
N LEU A 89 9.74 11.00 -4.40
CA LEU A 89 9.98 12.07 -3.45
C LEU A 89 9.96 13.44 -4.14
N ALA A 90 9.90 14.51 -3.35
CA ALA A 90 9.87 15.88 -3.87
C ALA A 90 11.17 16.31 -4.57
N ASP A 91 12.29 15.65 -4.26
CA ASP A 91 13.61 15.88 -4.88
C ASP A 91 13.83 15.06 -6.17
N GLY A 92 12.82 14.29 -6.60
CA GLY A 92 12.90 13.41 -7.78
C GLY A 92 13.40 11.99 -7.47
N THR A 93 13.83 11.70 -6.24
CA THR A 93 14.22 10.35 -5.82
C THR A 93 13.06 9.38 -6.00
N THR A 94 13.38 8.19 -6.50
CA THR A 94 12.40 7.12 -6.73
C THR A 94 12.72 5.92 -5.87
N VAL A 95 11.70 5.42 -5.17
CA VAL A 95 11.74 4.20 -4.37
C VAL A 95 10.79 3.20 -5.02
N SER A 96 11.27 1.99 -5.28
CA SER A 96 10.53 0.90 -5.91
C SER A 96 10.61 -0.32 -5.02
N VAL A 97 9.48 -0.92 -4.68
CA VAL A 97 9.46 -2.16 -3.88
C VAL A 97 10.26 -3.25 -4.60
N ASP A 98 9.95 -3.51 -5.87
CA ASP A 98 10.65 -4.50 -6.70
C ASP A 98 12.19 -4.39 -6.70
N ARG A 99 12.72 -3.17 -6.82
CA ARG A 99 14.18 -2.95 -7.00
C ARG A 99 14.91 -2.68 -5.70
N ASP A 100 14.27 -1.99 -4.76
CA ASP A 100 14.94 -1.45 -3.58
C ASP A 100 14.68 -2.28 -2.31
N TRP A 101 13.75 -3.26 -2.32
CA TRP A 101 13.41 -4.07 -1.13
C TRP A 101 14.60 -4.80 -0.53
N SER A 102 15.39 -5.48 -1.39
CA SER A 102 16.54 -6.29 -0.96
C SER A 102 17.83 -5.49 -0.75
N GLU A 103 17.79 -4.18 -0.98
CA GLU A 103 18.95 -3.30 -0.89
C GLU A 103 19.24 -2.91 0.57
N ALA A 104 20.51 -2.97 0.98
CA ALA A 104 20.92 -2.55 2.34
C ALA A 104 20.91 -1.02 2.55
N GLY A 105 20.63 -0.26 1.48
CA GLY A 105 20.62 1.20 1.46
C GLY A 105 19.40 1.83 2.14
N ALA A 106 19.36 3.16 2.11
CA ALA A 106 18.31 3.95 2.75
C ALA A 106 16.90 3.61 2.22
N LYS A 107 16.78 3.29 0.93
CA LYS A 107 15.50 2.92 0.31
C LYS A 107 14.95 1.60 0.82
N GLY A 108 15.79 0.56 0.90
CA GLY A 108 15.39 -0.71 1.49
C GLY A 108 15.01 -0.54 2.96
N ARG A 109 15.84 0.16 3.76
CA ARG A 109 15.50 0.48 5.15
C ARG A 109 14.18 1.22 5.29
N PHE A 110 13.92 2.21 4.44
CA PHE A 110 12.64 2.92 4.39
C PHE A 110 11.49 1.94 4.13
N LEU A 111 11.58 1.07 3.12
CA LEU A 111 10.53 0.09 2.78
C LEU A 111 10.27 -0.91 3.92
N HIS A 112 11.32 -1.46 4.52
CA HIS A 112 11.22 -2.38 5.66
C HIS A 112 10.58 -1.72 6.88
N ARG A 113 11.04 -0.52 7.25
CA ARG A 113 10.45 0.24 8.39
C ARG A 113 9.01 0.67 8.10
N LEU A 114 8.71 1.02 6.85
CA LEU A 114 7.37 1.37 6.40
C LEU A 114 6.42 0.18 6.56
N ALA A 115 6.79 -1.00 6.04
CA ALA A 115 6.01 -2.23 6.15
C ALA A 115 5.79 -2.63 7.63
N ALA A 116 6.84 -2.59 8.44
CA ALA A 116 6.75 -2.88 9.88
C ALA A 116 5.76 -1.97 10.61
N LYS A 117 5.71 -0.68 10.26
CA LYS A 117 4.77 0.28 10.87
C LYS A 117 3.36 0.18 10.29
N ALA A 118 3.20 -0.28 9.04
CA ALA A 118 1.91 -0.47 8.38
C ALA A 118 1.00 -1.42 9.16
N CYS A 119 1.55 -2.41 9.85
CA CYS A 119 0.78 -3.38 10.65
C CYS A 119 -0.01 -2.76 11.83
N ARG A 120 0.21 -1.48 12.15
CA ARG A 120 -0.61 -0.74 13.13
C ARG A 120 -1.89 -0.16 12.53
N TYR A 121 -1.93 -0.01 11.21
CA TYR A 121 -3.01 0.66 10.47
C TYR A 121 -3.84 -0.32 9.64
N PHE A 122 -3.20 -1.40 9.17
CA PHE A 122 -3.80 -2.40 8.30
C PHE A 122 -3.86 -3.75 9.02
N SER A 123 -4.95 -4.47 8.80
CA SER A 123 -5.16 -5.80 9.36
C SER A 123 -4.27 -6.83 8.68
N VAL A 124 -4.05 -6.68 7.37
CA VAL A 124 -3.12 -7.49 6.58
C VAL A 124 -2.09 -6.60 5.91
N VAL A 125 -0.82 -6.97 6.07
CA VAL A 125 0.34 -6.41 5.39
C VAL A 125 1.12 -7.57 4.80
N LEU A 126 1.18 -7.62 3.47
CA LEU A 126 2.03 -8.56 2.73
C LEU A 126 3.13 -7.79 2.00
N THR A 127 4.31 -8.36 2.01
CA THR A 127 5.55 -7.80 1.50
C THR A 127 6.18 -8.77 0.48
N PRO A 128 7.26 -8.36 -0.20
CA PRO A 128 8.04 -9.30 -1.02
C PRO A 128 8.50 -10.57 -0.28
N ASP A 129 8.67 -10.51 1.04
CA ASP A 129 9.05 -11.67 1.86
C ASP A 129 7.86 -12.58 2.22
N SER A 130 6.62 -12.14 1.99
CA SER A 130 5.42 -12.95 2.27
C SER A 130 5.25 -14.11 1.30
N ASN A 131 5.43 -13.86 0.00
CA ASN A 131 5.38 -14.87 -1.07
C ASN A 131 5.68 -14.23 -2.45
N ALA A 132 5.83 -15.08 -3.45
CA ALA A 132 6.16 -14.69 -4.82
C ALA A 132 5.15 -13.75 -5.49
N GLU A 133 3.88 -13.71 -5.07
CA GLU A 133 2.89 -12.79 -5.68
C GLU A 133 3.09 -11.34 -5.23
N HIS A 134 3.81 -11.11 -4.13
CA HIS A 134 4.02 -9.78 -3.55
C HIS A 134 5.44 -9.25 -3.77
N TYR A 135 6.23 -9.87 -4.65
CA TYR A 135 7.64 -9.52 -4.87
C TYR A 135 7.87 -8.05 -5.26
N ASN A 136 6.89 -7.39 -5.87
CA ASN A 136 7.00 -6.05 -6.42
C ASN A 136 6.09 -5.00 -5.76
N HIS A 137 5.36 -5.34 -4.71
CA HIS A 137 4.45 -4.42 -4.04
C HIS A 137 4.18 -4.79 -2.58
N LEU A 138 3.68 -3.82 -1.82
CA LEU A 138 3.09 -4.04 -0.50
C LEU A 138 1.58 -4.15 -0.66
N HIS A 139 0.99 -5.24 -0.18
CA HIS A 139 -0.46 -5.36 -0.07
C HIS A 139 -0.91 -4.92 1.31
N LEU A 140 -1.81 -3.95 1.36
CA LEU A 140 -2.33 -3.37 2.60
C LEU A 140 -3.86 -3.47 2.61
N ASP A 141 -4.45 -4.17 3.58
CA ASP A 141 -5.90 -4.28 3.69
C ASP A 141 -6.46 -4.09 5.12
N ILE A 142 -7.71 -3.65 5.19
CA ILE A 142 -8.46 -3.40 6.43
C ILE A 142 -9.53 -4.47 6.69
N GLY A 143 -9.35 -5.65 6.10
CA GLY A 143 -10.27 -6.76 6.24
C GLY A 143 -10.28 -7.37 7.64
N PRO A 144 -11.10 -8.43 7.85
CA PRO A 144 -11.24 -9.09 9.15
C PRO A 144 -10.08 -10.05 9.48
N ASP A 145 -9.26 -10.43 8.50
CA ASP A 145 -8.10 -11.28 8.72
C ASP A 145 -6.99 -10.48 9.42
N ARG A 146 -6.07 -11.16 10.11
CA ARG A 146 -4.88 -10.52 10.67
C ARG A 146 -3.62 -11.24 10.23
N LEU A 147 -2.77 -10.54 9.49
CA LEU A 147 -1.50 -11.08 9.02
C LEU A 147 -0.51 -9.93 8.80
N CYS A 148 0.51 -9.86 9.65
CA CYS A 148 1.62 -8.93 9.48
C CYS A 148 2.86 -9.77 9.14
N SER A 149 3.23 -9.78 7.87
CA SER A 149 4.44 -10.45 7.38
C SER A 149 5.40 -9.36 6.91
N THR A 150 6.42 -9.05 7.71
CA THR A 150 7.34 -7.93 7.49
C THR A 150 8.77 -8.38 7.57
#